data_AF-A0A2W6BE75-F1
#
_entry.id   AF-A0A2W6BE75-F1
#
_cell.length_a   1.000
_cell.length_b   1.000
_cell.length_c   1.000
_cell.angle_alpha   90.00
_cell.angle_beta   90.00
_cell.angle_gamma   90.00
#
_symmetry.space_group_name_H-M   'P 1'
#
loop_
_entity.id
_entity.type
_entity.pdbx_description
1 polymer ?
#
loop_
_entity_poly.entity_id
_entity_poly.type
_entity_poly.pdbx_seq_one_letter_code
_entity_poly.pdbx_strand_id
1 'polypeptide(L)'
;MAEWTANNVINLTTGGAKTAVFTIIAKNYLAFARTLMESVAAQHPDFLRFVLFVDEADGFLDPGQEAFIIHSSLALAIPQRRLFHLKYRLLELATAVKPYYMQFLFETYDIAQLIYLDPDIMLFDRLTPVL
;
A
#
# COMPACT_ATOMS: atom_id res chain seq x y z
N MET A 1 -13.16 17.66 -6.62
CA MET A 1 -12.86 16.42 -5.88
C MET A 1 -11.96 15.61 -6.77
N ALA A 2 -10.66 15.60 -6.47
CA ALA A 2 -9.60 15.19 -7.39
C ALA A 2 -9.83 13.79 -7.99
N GLU A 3 -9.60 13.66 -9.28
CA GLU A 3 -9.69 12.43 -10.06
C GLU A 3 -8.54 11.49 -9.63
N TRP A 4 -8.86 10.45 -8.84
CA TRP A 4 -7.91 9.47 -8.29
C TRP A 4 -7.58 8.32 -9.25
N THR A 5 -7.62 8.56 -10.56
CA THR A 5 -7.34 7.53 -11.56
C THR A 5 -6.49 8.12 -12.67
N ALA A 6 -5.16 8.08 -12.51
CA ALA A 6 -4.27 8.10 -13.65
C ALA A 6 -2.84 7.68 -13.26
N ASN A 7 -2.41 6.57 -13.89
CA ASN A 7 -1.08 6.37 -14.45
C ASN A 7 0.08 6.04 -13.50
N ASN A 8 0.17 4.77 -13.10
CA ASN A 8 1.47 4.10 -13.10
C ASN A 8 1.29 2.61 -13.47
N VAL A 9 1.12 2.36 -14.78
CA VAL A 9 1.11 0.99 -15.30
C VAL A 9 2.56 0.52 -15.39
N ILE A 10 3.01 -0.18 -14.35
CA ILE A 10 4.26 -0.93 -14.39
C ILE A 10 4.05 -2.03 -15.44
N ASN A 11 4.80 -1.97 -16.55
CA ASN A 11 4.76 -2.96 -17.63
C ASN A 11 5.23 -4.33 -17.10
N LEU A 12 4.31 -5.16 -16.63
CA LEU A 12 4.58 -6.54 -16.22
C LEU A 12 4.21 -7.50 -17.36
N THR A 13 5.20 -7.91 -18.16
CA THR A 13 5.06 -9.01 -19.12
C THR A 13 5.19 -10.37 -18.42
N THR A 14 4.08 -11.12 -18.45
CA THR A 14 3.89 -12.57 -18.57
C THR A 14 4.66 -13.55 -17.64
N GLY A 15 3.91 -14.29 -16.81
CA GLY A 15 4.15 -15.73 -16.64
C GLY A 15 4.17 -16.32 -15.23
N GLY A 16 4.03 -15.53 -14.16
CA GLY A 16 4.02 -16.00 -12.78
C GLY A 16 2.87 -15.41 -11.97
N ALA A 17 2.48 -16.11 -10.89
CA ALA A 17 1.58 -15.58 -9.87
C ALA A 17 2.10 -14.21 -9.39
N LYS A 18 1.31 -13.15 -9.60
CA LYS A 18 1.72 -11.79 -9.26
C LYS A 18 1.71 -11.63 -7.74
N THR A 19 2.90 -11.45 -7.16
CA THR A 19 3.07 -11.14 -5.74
C THR A 19 3.08 -9.65 -5.52
N ALA A 20 2.39 -9.21 -4.48
CA ALA A 20 2.32 -7.82 -4.07
C ALA A 20 2.72 -7.66 -2.60
N VAL A 21 3.42 -6.57 -2.30
CA VAL A 21 3.69 -6.10 -0.95
C VAL A 21 2.89 -4.85 -0.69
N PHE A 22 2.31 -4.73 0.49
CA PHE A 22 1.66 -3.51 0.91
C PHE A 22 1.97 -3.15 2.36
N THR A 23 1.87 -1.85 2.64
CA THR A 23 1.87 -1.30 4.00
C THR A 23 0.79 -0.23 4.13
N ILE A 24 0.54 0.21 5.37
CA ILE A 24 -0.48 1.20 5.71
C ILE A 24 0.17 2.24 6.61
N ILE A 25 0.02 3.52 6.26
CA ILE A 25 0.67 4.62 6.96
C ILE A 25 -0.27 5.79 7.19
N ALA A 26 0.07 6.60 8.20
CA ALA A 26 -0.30 8.01 8.24
C ALA A 26 0.81 8.85 7.60
N LYS A 27 0.54 10.10 7.25
CA LYS A 27 1.48 10.96 6.50
C LYS A 27 2.84 11.14 7.16
N ASN A 28 2.89 11.14 8.50
CA ASN A 28 4.14 11.22 9.26
C ASN A 28 5.04 9.97 9.14
N TYR A 29 4.55 8.89 8.54
CA TYR A 29 5.30 7.65 8.28
C TYR A 29 5.76 7.50 6.82
N LEU A 30 5.57 8.51 5.96
CA LEU A 30 5.96 8.44 4.56
C LEU A 30 7.45 8.08 4.36
N ALA A 31 8.35 8.66 5.15
CA ALA A 31 9.78 8.34 5.06
C ALA A 31 10.06 6.86 5.33
N PHE A 32 9.35 6.25 6.29
CA PHE A 32 9.47 4.83 6.60
C PHE A 32 8.94 3.95 5.46
N ALA A 33 7.78 4.30 4.89
CA ALA A 33 7.25 3.60 3.72
C ALA A 33 8.18 3.67 2.52
N ARG A 34 8.85 4.80 2.27
CA ARG A 34 9.87 4.91 1.22
C ARG A 34 11.03 3.95 1.46
N THR A 35 11.61 3.96 2.66
CA THR A 35 12.68 3.02 3.04
C THR A 35 12.27 1.56 2.84
N LEU A 36 11.07 1.19 3.30
CA LEU A 36 10.53 -0.15 3.11
C LEU A 36 10.40 -0.49 1.63
N MET A 37 9.73 0.35 0.84
CA MET A 37 9.43 0.07 -0.57
C MET A 37 10.67 0.07 -1.46
N GLU A 38 11.68 0.90 -1.14
CA GLU A 38 13.00 0.86 -1.77
C GLU A 38 13.71 -0.47 -1.47
N SER A 39 13.69 -0.93 -0.22
CA SER A 39 14.28 -2.23 0.14
C SER A 39 13.54 -3.40 -0.51
N VAL A 40 12.22 -3.33 -0.63
CA VAL A 40 11.42 -4.31 -1.37
C VAL A 40 11.79 -4.30 -2.85
N ALA A 41 11.92 -3.14 -3.48
CA ALA A 41 12.33 -3.04 -4.88
C ALA A 41 13.73 -3.59 -5.14
N ALA A 42 14.66 -3.40 -4.18
CA ALA A 42 16.01 -3.96 -4.27
C ALA A 42 16.02 -5.49 -4.19
N GLN A 43 15.20 -6.09 -3.32
CA GLN A 43 15.18 -7.54 -3.10
C GLN A 43 14.21 -8.27 -4.03
N HIS A 44 13.11 -7.63 -4.44
CA HIS A 44 12.04 -8.19 -5.29
C HIS A 44 11.56 -7.13 -6.30
N PRO A 45 12.36 -6.87 -7.36
CA PRO A 45 12.01 -5.87 -8.37
C PRO A 45 10.71 -6.19 -9.13
N ASP A 46 10.32 -7.47 -9.16
CA ASP A 46 9.13 -8.02 -9.79
C ASP A 46 7.84 -7.87 -8.95
N PHE A 47 7.94 -7.57 -7.66
CA PHE A 47 6.77 -7.45 -6.80
C PHE A 47 6.07 -6.10 -7.00
N LEU A 48 4.74 -6.12 -7.04
CA LEU A 48 3.95 -4.90 -6.94
C LEU A 48 4.08 -4.32 -5.52
N ARG A 49 4.11 -2.98 -5.42
CA ARG A 49 4.30 -2.27 -4.15
C ARG A 49 3.19 -1.26 -3.96
N PHE A 50 2.49 -1.38 -2.83
CA PHE A 50 1.31 -0.57 -2.52
C PHE A 50 1.41 0.09 -1.15
N VAL A 51 0.94 1.33 -1.03
CA VAL A 51 0.87 2.07 0.24
C VAL A 51 -0.52 2.66 0.40
N LEU A 52 -1.17 2.37 1.53
CA LEU A 52 -2.44 3.01 1.90
C LEU A 52 -2.19 4.14 2.91
N PHE A 53 -2.71 5.32 2.61
CA PHE A 53 -2.79 6.41 3.58
C PHE A 53 -4.10 6.34 4.36
N VAL A 54 -4.02 6.43 5.69
CA VAL A 54 -5.21 6.50 6.57
C VAL A 54 -5.64 7.93 6.92
N ASP A 55 -4.83 8.91 6.52
CA ASP A 55 -5.10 10.33 6.64
C ASP A 55 -4.96 11.02 5.27
N GLU A 56 -5.18 12.33 5.25
CA GLU A 56 -5.06 13.12 4.03
C GLU A 56 -3.58 13.47 3.77
N ALA A 57 -3.13 13.19 2.54
CA ALA A 57 -1.78 13.51 2.10
C ALA A 57 -1.58 15.01 1.82
N ASP A 58 -2.63 15.85 1.79
CA ASP A 58 -2.58 17.33 1.75
C ASP A 58 -1.56 17.98 0.79
N GLY A 59 -1.26 17.36 -0.36
CA GLY A 59 -0.23 17.86 -1.29
C GLY A 59 1.22 17.72 -0.78
N PHE A 60 1.42 16.94 0.29
CA PHE A 60 2.72 16.66 0.92
C PHE A 60 3.62 15.74 0.08
N LEU A 61 3.05 15.08 -0.93
CA LEU A 61 3.78 14.24 -1.88
C LEU A 61 3.13 14.29 -3.26
N ASP A 62 3.94 14.08 -4.30
CA ASP A 62 3.50 13.84 -5.68
C ASP A 62 3.47 12.32 -5.92
N PRO A 63 2.29 11.69 -6.07
CA PRO A 63 2.19 10.25 -6.29
C PRO A 63 2.96 9.75 -7.51
N GLY A 64 3.15 10.61 -8.54
CA GLY A 64 3.88 10.25 -9.75
C GLY A 64 5.40 10.10 -9.54
N GLN A 65 5.93 10.56 -8.40
CA GLN A 65 7.34 10.47 -8.07
C GLN A 65 7.68 9.29 -7.14
N GLU A 66 6.69 8.52 -6.70
CA GLU A 66 6.89 7.44 -5.74
C GLU A 66 7.10 6.08 -6.43
N ALA A 67 7.95 5.24 -5.85
CA ALA A 67 8.29 3.90 -6.37
C ALA A 67 7.20 2.84 -6.09
N PHE A 68 6.03 3.27 -5.64
CA PHE A 68 4.91 2.45 -5.17
C PHE A 68 3.57 3.12 -5.52
N ILE A 69 2.51 2.31 -5.61
CA ILE A 69 1.16 2.77 -5.91
C ILE A 69 0.49 3.21 -4.61
N ILE A 70 -0.12 4.40 -4.61
CA ILE A 70 -0.74 5.01 -3.45
C ILE A 70 -2.26 4.93 -3.54
N HIS A 71 -2.90 4.55 -2.43
CA HIS A 71 -4.34 4.64 -2.25
C HIS A 71 -4.67 5.38 -0.95
N SER A 72 -5.93 5.84 -0.83
CA SER A 72 -6.46 6.45 0.39
C SER A 72 -7.51 5.54 1.03
N SER A 73 -7.49 5.43 2.36
CA SER A 73 -8.50 4.69 3.13
C SER A 73 -9.91 5.28 2.96
N LEU A 74 -9.99 6.57 2.61
CA LEU A 74 -11.26 7.25 2.32
C LEU A 74 -11.91 6.76 1.01
N ALA A 75 -11.15 6.14 0.11
CA ALA A 75 -11.66 5.54 -1.12
C ALA A 75 -12.17 4.11 -0.92
N LEU A 76 -11.87 3.47 0.21
CA LEU A 76 -12.27 2.08 0.47
C LEU A 76 -13.77 1.95 0.75
N ALA A 77 -14.32 0.80 0.36
CA ALA A 77 -15.70 0.41 0.60
C ALA A 77 -15.91 -0.07 2.06
N ILE A 78 -15.78 0.85 3.03
CA ILE A 78 -15.94 0.57 4.45
C ILE A 78 -17.37 0.94 4.91
N PRO A 79 -18.11 0.02 5.57
CA PRO A 79 -19.42 0.34 6.14
C PRO A 79 -19.34 1.50 7.13
N GLN A 80 -20.25 2.47 7.01
CA GLN A 80 -20.26 3.69 7.85
C GLN A 80 -18.89 4.40 7.90
N ARG A 81 -18.17 4.43 6.77
CA ARG A 81 -16.77 4.89 6.65
C ARG A 81 -16.41 6.11 7.49
N ARG A 82 -17.24 7.16 7.49
CA ARG A 82 -16.98 8.37 8.28
C ARG A 82 -16.92 8.08 9.78
N LEU A 83 -17.90 7.35 10.32
CA LEU A 83 -17.89 6.97 11.73
C LEU A 83 -16.72 6.02 12.03
N PHE A 84 -16.42 5.11 11.10
CA PHE A 84 -15.28 4.21 11.22
C PHE A 84 -13.96 4.98 11.40
N HIS A 85 -13.68 5.99 10.57
CA HIS A 85 -12.46 6.78 10.66
C HIS A 85 -12.40 7.67 11.92
N LEU A 86 -13.56 8.10 12.44
CA LEU A 86 -13.64 8.90 13.67
C LEU A 86 -13.49 8.07 14.95
N LYS A 87 -13.71 6.75 14.89
CA LYS A 87 -13.71 5.87 16.05
C LYS A 87 -12.31 5.55 16.58
N TYR A 88 -11.31 5.55 15.70
CA TYR A 88 -9.97 5.01 15.99
C TYR A 88 -8.92 6.13 16.01
N ARG A 89 -7.87 5.95 16.82
CA ARG A 89 -6.62 6.72 16.66
C ARG A 89 -5.89 6.26 15.41
N LEU A 90 -4.97 7.07 14.87
CA LEU A 90 -4.25 6.77 13.61
C LEU A 90 -3.63 5.37 13.56
N LEU A 91 -2.93 4.95 14.63
CA LEU A 91 -2.31 3.62 14.69
C LEU A 91 -3.36 2.49 14.69
N GLU A 92 -4.45 2.67 15.42
CA GLU A 92 -5.56 1.70 15.48
C GLU A 92 -6.30 1.65 14.14
N LEU A 93 -6.45 2.80 13.48
CA LEU A 93 -7.08 2.92 12.18
C LEU A 93 -6.27 2.17 11.10
N ALA A 94 -4.94 2.32 11.09
CA ALA A 94 -4.05 1.59 10.18
C ALA A 94 -4.26 0.07 10.25
N THR A 95 -4.39 -0.46 11.47
CA THR A 95 -4.72 -1.87 11.68
C THR A 95 -6.16 -2.20 11.28
N ALA A 96 -7.13 -1.36 11.63
CA ALA A 96 -8.54 -1.61 11.41
C ALA A 96 -8.95 -1.59 9.92
N VAL A 97 -8.30 -0.78 9.08
CA VAL A 97 -8.58 -0.70 7.64
C VAL A 97 -7.93 -1.83 6.83
N LYS A 98 -6.93 -2.51 7.39
CA LYS A 98 -6.16 -3.57 6.72
C LYS A 98 -7.01 -4.63 5.99
N PRO A 99 -8.01 -5.28 6.61
CA PRO A 99 -8.82 -6.27 5.89
C PRO A 99 -9.57 -5.68 4.69
N TYR A 100 -10.09 -4.45 4.79
CA TYR A 100 -10.76 -3.78 3.68
C TYR A 100 -9.80 -3.44 2.54
N TYR A 101 -8.56 -3.08 2.88
CA TYR A 101 -7.56 -2.78 1.87
C TYR A 101 -7.06 -4.04 1.16
N MET A 102 -6.83 -5.13 1.90
CA MET A 102 -6.49 -6.42 1.32
C MET A 102 -7.57 -6.87 0.33
N GLN A 103 -8.85 -6.78 0.72
CA GLN A 103 -9.97 -7.08 -0.17
C GLN A 103 -9.95 -6.22 -1.42
N PHE A 104 -9.82 -4.89 -1.26
CA PHE A 104 -9.72 -3.96 -2.38
C PHE A 104 -8.59 -4.32 -3.36
N LEU A 105 -7.40 -4.69 -2.85
CA LEU A 105 -6.26 -5.07 -3.68
C LEU A 105 -6.54 -6.35 -4.49
N PHE A 106 -7.11 -7.39 -3.86
CA PHE A 106 -7.49 -8.62 -4.56
C PHE A 106 -8.61 -8.42 -5.59
N GLU A 107 -9.56 -7.52 -5.34
CA GLU A 107 -10.67 -7.23 -6.27
C GLU A 107 -10.25 -6.35 -7.44
N THR A 108 -9.27 -5.46 -7.23
CA THR A 108 -8.85 -4.45 -8.22
C THR A 108 -7.69 -4.93 -9.09
N TYR A 109 -6.81 -5.76 -8.53
CA TYR A 109 -5.60 -6.21 -9.20
C TYR A 109 -5.56 -7.74 -9.27
N ASP A 110 -5.00 -8.23 -10.38
CA ASP A 110 -4.67 -9.64 -10.56
C ASP A 110 -3.48 -10.00 -9.65
N ILE A 111 -3.74 -10.29 -8.37
CA ILE A 111 -2.75 -10.61 -7.34
C ILE A 111 -3.01 -12.04 -6.84
N ALA A 112 -1.99 -12.88 -6.87
CA ALA A 112 -2.05 -14.26 -6.38
C ALA A 112 -1.57 -14.38 -4.92
N GLN A 113 -0.59 -13.55 -4.52
CA GLN A 113 -0.04 -13.54 -3.18
C GLN A 113 0.12 -12.10 -2.70
N LEU A 114 -0.39 -11.81 -1.51
CA LEU A 114 -0.35 -10.49 -0.91
C LEU A 114 0.37 -10.54 0.45
N ILE A 115 1.43 -9.75 0.57
CA ILE A 115 2.29 -9.69 1.75
C ILE A 115 2.10 -8.34 2.42
N TYR A 116 1.79 -8.34 3.72
CA TYR A 116 1.80 -7.13 4.54
C TYR A 116 3.12 -7.02 5.27
N LEU A 117 3.72 -5.82 5.25
CA LEU A 117 4.86 -5.46 6.10
C LEU A 117 4.53 -4.16 6.84
N ASP A 118 4.85 -4.10 8.14
CA ASP A 118 4.74 -2.85 8.90
C ASP A 118 5.69 -1.78 8.32
N PRO A 119 5.32 -0.49 8.38
CA PRO A 119 6.07 0.56 7.70
C PRO A 119 7.48 0.76 8.28
N ASP A 120 7.72 0.35 9.53
CA ASP A 120 9.02 0.42 10.22
C ASP A 120 9.96 -0.77 9.92
N ILE A 121 9.65 -1.56 8.88
CA ILE A 121 10.50 -2.67 8.41
C ILE A 121 11.43 -2.20 7.28
N MET A 122 12.62 -2.80 7.22
CA MET A 122 13.52 -2.76 6.07
C MET A 122 13.98 -4.18 5.72
N LEU A 123 13.94 -4.54 4.44
CA LEU A 123 14.41 -5.85 3.98
C LEU A 123 15.90 -5.84 3.68
N PHE A 124 16.63 -6.83 4.20
CA PHE A 124 18.05 -7.05 3.93
C PHE A 124 18.31 -8.25 3.01
N ASP A 125 17.30 -9.08 2.75
CA ASP A 125 17.39 -10.26 1.91
C ASP A 125 16.00 -10.60 1.31
N ARG A 126 15.95 -11.60 0.43
CA ARG A 126 14.74 -12.12 -0.17
C ARG A 126 13.81 -12.72 0.88
N LEU A 127 12.50 -12.55 0.67
CA LEU A 127 11.45 -13.15 1.50
C LEU A 127 11.21 -14.62 1.17
N THR A 128 11.80 -15.15 0.09
CA THR A 128 11.62 -16.54 -0.39
C THR A 128 11.66 -17.62 0.71
N PRO A 129 12.50 -17.54 1.77
CA PRO A 129 12.48 -18.54 2.84
C PRO A 129 11.19 -18.60 3.69
N VAL A 130 10.33 -17.59 3.61
CA VAL A 130 9.09 -17.46 4.39
C VAL A 130 7.83 -17.29 3.51
N LEU A 131 7.96 -17.49 2.19
CA LEU A 131 6.85 -17.49 1.22
C LEU A 131 6.47 -18.91 0.83
#